data_AF-A0A7T7RHQ6-F1
#
_entry.id   AF-A0A7T7RHQ6-F1
#
_cell.length_a   1.000
_cell.length_b   1.000
_cell.length_c   1.000
_cell.angle_alpha   90.00
_cell.angle_beta   90.00
_cell.angle_gamma   90.00
#
_symmetry.space_group_name_H-M   'P 1'
#
loop_
_entity.id
_entity.type
_entity.pdbx_description
1 polymer ?
#
loop_
_entity_poly.entity_id
_entity_poly.type
_entity_poly.pdbx_seq_one_letter_code
_entity_poly.pdbx_strand_id
1 'polypeptide(L)'
;MVLVGGVTALVAALLVTGCDSATDATTGPAADDPAFSTVRFELGSRGGIQVSGASRDTVAPAGAHPASAGRSHAFDRPDGRLLVVLRHWPEPVVERASRGRASRLPPLDEAAVETAFLVDTANWVRADLDGHPLRWLRRDTIRVDTTNVAIGDTTRLTLSAPHGGRYGQPTPPAGNRSCEGPDDRATRDAVLPEVEAGAPVADVLARLREQCLDVQYASLPGSARPGTVERVLVPFAGRPDTHVAAPPGGSIALPGRAAGSTVLVDPRRPATMVVAR
;
A
#
# COMPACT_ATOMS: atom_id res chain seq x y z
N MET A 1 -5.58 -82.46 3.07
CA MET A 1 -5.60 -81.18 2.32
C MET A 1 -4.42 -80.37 2.87
N VAL A 2 -3.18 -80.54 2.36
CA VAL A 2 -2.62 -80.02 1.08
C VAL A 2 -2.56 -78.48 1.16
N LEU A 3 -1.45 -77.73 1.01
CA LEU A 3 -0.05 -77.92 0.51
C LEU A 3 0.98 -77.64 1.65
N VAL A 4 2.28 -77.98 1.67
CA VAL A 4 3.42 -78.09 0.71
C VAL A 4 4.07 -76.75 0.27
N GLY A 5 5.25 -76.46 0.84
CA GLY A 5 6.48 -75.92 0.18
C GLY A 5 6.52 -74.42 -0.19
N GLY A 6 7.66 -73.72 -0.20
CA GLY A 6 9.07 -74.08 0.10
C GLY A 6 9.98 -72.83 0.02
N VAL A 7 11.31 -72.98 0.14
CA VAL A 7 12.33 -71.89 0.30
C VAL A 7 13.45 -72.13 -0.75
N THR A 8 14.27 -71.18 -1.28
CA THR A 8 14.92 -69.98 -0.69
C THR A 8 15.47 -69.03 -1.79
N ALA A 9 15.71 -67.75 -1.44
CA ALA A 9 16.84 -66.88 -1.89
C ALA A 9 17.04 -66.44 -3.38
N LEU A 10 17.01 -65.12 -3.57
CA LEU A 10 18.13 -64.21 -3.97
C LEU A 10 18.92 -64.40 -5.29
N VAL A 11 19.03 -63.33 -6.09
CA VAL A 11 20.26 -62.66 -6.63
C VAL A 11 19.84 -61.54 -7.62
N ALA A 12 20.74 -60.59 -7.92
CA ALA A 12 20.42 -59.23 -8.40
C ALA A 12 20.95 -58.85 -9.80
N ALA A 13 20.50 -57.66 -10.25
CA ALA A 13 21.17 -56.69 -11.14
C ALA A 13 21.30 -56.97 -12.66
N LEU A 14 20.85 -56.01 -13.50
CA LEU A 14 21.73 -55.02 -14.17
C LEU A 14 20.95 -54.05 -15.09
N LEU A 15 21.42 -52.81 -15.17
CA LEU A 15 21.02 -51.78 -16.14
C LEU A 15 21.87 -51.89 -17.41
N VAL A 16 21.28 -51.80 -18.61
CA VAL A 16 21.97 -51.36 -19.85
C VAL A 16 21.02 -50.50 -20.71
N THR A 17 21.61 -49.50 -21.36
CA THR A 17 21.06 -48.44 -22.21
C THR A 17 20.68 -48.86 -23.64
N GLY A 18 19.75 -48.15 -24.30
CA GLY A 18 19.50 -48.21 -25.76
C GLY A 18 18.49 -47.17 -26.26
N CYS A 19 18.70 -46.58 -27.45
CA CYS A 19 18.11 -45.29 -27.86
C CYS A 19 16.81 -45.34 -28.70
N ASP A 20 16.14 -44.19 -28.69
CA ASP A 20 15.34 -43.54 -29.76
C ASP A 20 14.26 -44.29 -30.54
N SER A 21 13.01 -43.85 -30.33
CA SER A 21 12.09 -43.48 -31.43
C SER A 21 11.06 -42.47 -30.93
N ALA A 22 10.91 -41.36 -31.65
CA ALA A 22 10.05 -40.24 -31.25
C ALA A 22 8.57 -40.49 -31.56
N THR A 23 7.67 -40.02 -30.69
CA THR A 23 6.33 -39.54 -31.10
C THR A 23 5.76 -38.53 -30.09
N ASP A 24 5.34 -37.38 -30.60
CA ASP A 24 4.39 -36.41 -30.04
C ASP A 24 4.57 -35.90 -28.60
N ALA A 25 5.64 -35.12 -28.42
CA ALA A 25 5.54 -33.95 -27.55
C ALA A 25 4.65 -32.89 -28.21
N THR A 26 3.35 -32.84 -27.87
CA THR A 26 2.53 -31.63 -28.12
C THR A 26 2.94 -30.54 -27.14
N THR A 27 4.11 -29.97 -27.37
CA THR A 27 4.55 -28.74 -26.72
C THR A 27 3.80 -27.58 -27.38
N GLY A 28 2.55 -27.37 -26.96
CA GLY A 28 1.99 -26.02 -27.03
C GLY A 28 2.97 -25.08 -26.31
N PRO A 29 3.13 -23.81 -26.75
CA PRO A 29 4.02 -22.90 -26.07
C PRO A 29 3.58 -22.85 -24.61
N ALA A 30 4.49 -23.20 -23.70
CA ALA A 30 4.28 -22.88 -22.30
C ALA A 30 4.03 -21.37 -22.27
N ALA A 31 2.86 -20.97 -21.76
CA ALA A 31 2.63 -19.59 -21.46
C ALA A 31 3.62 -19.26 -20.34
N ASP A 32 4.74 -18.62 -20.71
CA ASP A 32 5.65 -17.97 -19.79
C ASP A 32 4.87 -16.82 -19.15
N ASP A 33 4.04 -17.17 -18.17
CA ASP A 33 3.37 -16.23 -17.29
C ASP A 33 4.50 -15.58 -16.46
N PRO A 34 4.88 -14.33 -16.74
CA PRO A 34 6.15 -13.79 -16.27
C PRO A 34 6.05 -13.56 -14.77
N ALA A 35 6.55 -14.52 -13.99
CA ALA A 35 6.36 -14.57 -12.55
C ALA A 35 6.84 -13.25 -11.91
N PHE A 36 5.86 -12.44 -11.46
CA PHE A 36 6.15 -11.20 -10.77
C PHE A 36 6.91 -11.55 -9.49
N SER A 37 8.12 -11.02 -9.37
CA SER A 37 9.01 -11.34 -8.27
C SER A 37 8.95 -10.22 -7.24
N THR A 38 9.46 -9.04 -7.58
CA THR A 38 9.46 -7.88 -6.70
C THR A 38 9.57 -6.58 -7.49
N VAL A 39 8.80 -5.58 -7.06
CA VAL A 39 8.97 -4.16 -7.37
C VAL A 39 9.19 -3.42 -6.05
N ARG A 40 10.04 -2.40 -6.05
CA ARG A 40 10.26 -1.52 -4.91
C ARG A 40 10.23 -0.07 -5.36
N PHE A 41 9.40 0.71 -4.68
CA PHE A 41 9.41 2.17 -4.72
C PHE A 41 10.17 2.66 -3.50
N GLU A 42 11.26 3.39 -3.72
CA GLU A 42 11.97 4.13 -2.67
C GLU A 42 11.65 5.62 -2.83
N LEU A 43 11.26 6.27 -1.73
CA LEU A 43 10.76 7.63 -1.72
C LEU A 43 11.49 8.46 -0.68
N GLY A 44 12.12 9.55 -1.13
CA GLY A 44 12.58 10.59 -0.24
C GLY A 44 11.42 11.48 0.24
N SER A 45 11.62 12.15 1.38
CA SER A 45 10.68 13.17 1.88
C SER A 45 10.54 14.40 0.97
N ARG A 46 11.42 14.58 -0.03
CA ARG A 46 11.35 15.64 -1.05
C ARG A 46 11.37 15.12 -2.50
N GLY A 47 10.63 14.05 -2.77
CA GLY A 47 10.57 13.46 -4.11
C GLY A 47 11.67 12.43 -4.34
N GLY A 48 12.22 12.37 -5.55
CA GLY A 48 13.19 11.35 -5.94
C GLY A 48 12.62 9.92 -5.89
N ILE A 49 11.42 9.68 -6.43
CA ILE A 49 10.82 8.34 -6.47
C ILE A 49 11.67 7.43 -7.37
N GLN A 50 12.30 6.41 -6.78
CA GLN A 50 13.06 5.40 -7.50
C GLN A 50 12.28 4.09 -7.58
N VAL A 51 12.11 3.56 -8.79
CA VAL A 51 11.48 2.25 -9.03
C VAL A 51 12.56 1.22 -9.35
N SER A 52 12.59 0.14 -8.60
CA SER A 52 13.61 -0.92 -8.70
C SER A 52 12.99 -2.31 -8.49
N GLY A 53 13.81 -3.37 -8.60
CA GLY A 53 13.37 -4.77 -8.49
C GLY A 53 13.24 -5.47 -9.84
N ALA A 54 13.17 -6.81 -9.80
CA ALA A 54 13.18 -7.66 -10.99
C ALA A 54 11.95 -7.49 -11.90
N SER A 55 10.83 -7.00 -11.35
CA SER A 55 9.59 -6.80 -12.11
C SER A 55 9.27 -5.32 -12.33
N ARG A 56 10.27 -4.41 -12.20
CA ARG A 56 10.07 -2.95 -12.36
C ARG A 56 9.41 -2.55 -13.69
N ASP A 57 9.65 -3.32 -14.75
CA ASP A 57 9.13 -3.02 -16.09
C ASP A 57 7.62 -3.33 -16.23
N THR A 58 7.00 -3.95 -15.20
CA THR A 58 5.53 -4.10 -15.07
C THR A 58 4.84 -2.85 -14.51
N VAL A 59 5.61 -1.80 -14.18
CA VAL A 59 5.14 -0.54 -13.60
C VAL A 59 5.04 0.53 -14.69
N ALA A 60 3.83 0.98 -14.99
CA ALA A 60 3.59 2.12 -15.87
C ALA A 60 3.34 3.40 -15.04
N PRO A 61 3.94 4.56 -15.36
CA PRO A 61 3.55 5.83 -14.74
C PRO A 61 2.14 6.23 -15.18
N ALA A 62 1.32 6.68 -14.24
CA ALA A 62 -0.08 7.09 -14.47
C ALA A 62 -0.29 8.62 -14.42
N GLY A 63 0.72 9.38 -13.98
CA GLY A 63 0.71 10.83 -13.93
C GLY A 63 1.16 11.40 -12.59
N ALA A 64 1.24 12.72 -12.50
CA ALA A 64 1.54 13.45 -11.27
C ALA A 64 0.69 14.72 -11.16
N HIS A 65 0.06 14.95 -10.01
CA HIS A 65 -0.84 16.07 -9.77
C HIS A 65 -0.60 16.73 -8.40
N PRO A 66 -0.80 18.06 -8.27
CA PRO A 66 -0.69 18.74 -6.99
C PRO A 66 -1.84 18.37 -6.04
N ALA A 67 -1.50 17.93 -4.84
CA ALA A 67 -2.40 17.59 -3.73
C ALA A 67 -2.91 18.84 -3.00
N SER A 68 -3.55 19.74 -3.75
CA SER A 68 -3.97 21.06 -3.27
C SER A 68 -4.91 20.97 -2.07
N ALA A 69 -4.57 21.73 -1.01
CA ALA A 69 -5.32 21.76 0.26
C ALA A 69 -5.58 20.37 0.87
N GLY A 70 -4.63 19.43 0.72
CA GLY A 70 -4.69 18.08 1.26
C GLY A 70 -5.72 17.16 0.57
N ARG A 71 -6.26 17.57 -0.58
CA ARG A 71 -7.17 16.74 -1.38
C ARG A 71 -6.36 15.72 -2.20
N SER A 72 -6.80 14.47 -2.23
CA SER A 72 -6.26 13.44 -3.09
C SER A 72 -6.76 13.61 -4.54
N HIS A 73 -5.93 13.19 -5.49
CA HIS A 73 -6.30 13.14 -6.90
C HIS A 73 -7.00 11.82 -7.23
N ALA A 74 -7.99 11.88 -8.13
CA ALA A 74 -8.71 10.72 -8.61
C ALA A 74 -8.11 10.27 -9.95
N PHE A 75 -7.05 9.47 -9.88
CA PHE A 75 -6.41 8.87 -11.04
C PHE A 75 -7.33 7.83 -11.71
N ASP A 76 -7.26 7.76 -13.03
CA ASP A 76 -7.87 6.68 -13.79
C ASP A 76 -7.17 5.35 -13.49
N ARG A 77 -7.96 4.30 -13.25
CA ARG A 77 -7.47 2.96 -12.93
C ARG A 77 -8.21 1.91 -13.76
N PRO A 78 -7.57 1.36 -14.80
CA PRO A 78 -8.09 0.20 -15.52
C PRO A 78 -8.29 -1.00 -14.59
N ASP A 79 -9.27 -1.84 -14.90
CA ASP A 79 -9.47 -3.10 -14.16
C ASP A 79 -8.29 -4.05 -14.36
N GLY A 80 -8.03 -4.91 -13.38
CA GLY A 80 -6.86 -5.80 -13.35
C GLY A 80 -5.54 -5.13 -12.96
N ARG A 81 -5.49 -3.81 -12.78
CA ARG A 81 -4.28 -3.07 -12.38
C ARG A 81 -4.32 -2.62 -10.91
N LEU A 82 -3.20 -2.78 -10.20
CA LEU A 82 -3.00 -2.16 -8.89
C LEU A 82 -2.63 -0.69 -9.11
N LEU A 83 -3.33 0.24 -8.46
CA LEU A 83 -2.94 1.65 -8.44
C LEU A 83 -2.05 1.94 -7.23
N VAL A 84 -0.83 2.42 -7.47
CA VAL A 84 0.06 2.92 -6.42
C VAL A 84 0.11 4.44 -6.51
N VAL A 85 -0.33 5.16 -5.47
CA VAL A 85 -0.28 6.62 -5.39
C VAL A 85 0.69 7.04 -4.29
N LEU A 86 1.64 7.89 -4.63
CA LEU A 86 2.76 8.28 -3.79
C LEU A 86 2.72 9.79 -3.59
N ARG A 87 2.43 10.23 -2.37
CA ARG A 87 2.36 11.64 -1.99
C ARG A 87 3.65 12.09 -1.32
N HIS A 88 4.29 13.11 -1.88
CA HIS A 88 5.60 13.61 -1.45
C HIS A 88 5.69 15.14 -1.61
N TRP A 89 6.67 15.79 -0.99
CA TRP A 89 7.02 17.16 -1.37
C TRP A 89 7.74 17.16 -2.74
N PRO A 90 7.59 18.21 -3.56
CA PRO A 90 8.37 18.34 -4.79
C PRO A 90 9.87 18.43 -4.49
N GLU A 91 10.70 18.08 -5.47
CA GLU A 91 12.14 18.32 -5.38
C GLU A 91 12.40 19.83 -5.32
N PRO A 92 13.25 20.31 -4.39
CA PRO A 92 13.50 21.73 -4.23
C PRO A 92 14.14 22.30 -5.50
N VAL A 93 13.57 23.40 -6.03
CA VAL A 93 13.85 23.97 -7.37
C VAL A 93 15.28 24.57 -7.51
N VAL A 94 16.16 24.33 -6.54
CA VAL A 94 17.51 24.93 -6.42
C VAL A 94 18.41 24.62 -7.65
N GLU A 95 18.19 23.49 -8.33
CA GLU A 95 18.97 23.13 -9.53
C GLU A 95 18.41 23.72 -10.84
N ARG A 96 17.17 24.24 -10.84
CA ARG A 96 16.55 24.85 -12.05
C ARG A 96 16.70 26.39 -12.09
N ALA A 97 17.28 27.00 -11.05
CA ALA A 97 17.40 28.45 -10.91
C ALA A 97 18.82 28.92 -10.57
N SER A 98 19.78 28.63 -11.46
CA SER A 98 21.07 29.35 -11.56
C SER A 98 20.86 30.83 -11.95
N ARG A 99 20.20 31.62 -11.09
CA ARG A 99 20.08 33.08 -11.13
C ARG A 99 19.45 33.65 -9.83
N GLY A 100 20.28 33.82 -8.81
CA GLY A 100 20.24 34.97 -7.91
C GLY A 100 18.99 35.23 -7.04
N ARG A 101 18.74 34.37 -6.03
CA ARG A 101 18.49 34.74 -4.60
C ARG A 101 18.08 33.49 -3.82
N ALA A 102 18.87 33.11 -2.81
CA ALA A 102 18.52 32.00 -1.92
C ALA A 102 17.41 32.42 -0.95
N SER A 103 16.19 31.91 -1.14
CA SER A 103 15.18 31.93 -0.07
C SER A 103 15.62 31.00 1.06
N ARG A 104 15.67 31.50 2.29
CA ARG A 104 16.08 30.72 3.48
C ARG A 104 14.93 29.98 4.18
N LEU A 105 13.70 30.08 3.67
CA LEU A 105 12.58 29.25 4.08
C LEU A 105 12.01 28.49 2.88
N PRO A 106 11.51 27.25 3.07
CA PRO A 106 10.64 26.63 2.08
C PRO A 106 9.39 27.52 1.89
N PRO A 107 8.87 27.66 0.65
CA PRO A 107 7.66 28.42 0.42
C PRO A 107 6.49 27.83 1.21
N LEU A 108 5.73 28.68 1.89
CA LEU A 108 4.46 28.30 2.53
C LEU A 108 3.39 27.84 1.51
N ASP A 109 3.66 28.07 0.21
CA ASP A 109 2.80 27.77 -0.93
C ASP A 109 3.20 26.52 -1.73
N GLU A 110 4.26 25.79 -1.33
CA GLU A 110 4.57 24.51 -1.99
C GLU A 110 3.47 23.48 -1.67
N ALA A 111 2.72 23.07 -2.68
CA ALA A 111 1.78 21.97 -2.57
C ALA A 111 2.52 20.62 -2.68
N ALA A 112 2.16 19.66 -1.84
CA ALA A 112 2.58 18.27 -2.03
C ALA A 112 2.10 17.75 -3.39
N VAL A 113 2.81 16.78 -3.96
CA VAL A 113 2.49 16.14 -5.24
C VAL A 113 2.08 14.70 -4.99
N GLU A 114 0.97 14.25 -5.59
CA GLU A 114 0.65 12.84 -5.76
C GLU A 114 1.18 12.37 -7.12
N THR A 115 2.10 11.42 -7.12
CA THR A 115 2.59 10.72 -8.31
C THR A 115 2.05 9.29 -8.31
N ALA A 116 1.44 8.85 -9.41
CA ALA A 116 0.79 7.54 -9.48
C ALA A 116 1.41 6.58 -10.51
N PHE A 117 1.25 5.30 -10.25
CA PHE A 117 1.75 4.19 -11.05
C PHE A 117 0.71 3.06 -11.14
N LEU A 118 0.60 2.42 -12.30
CA LEU A 118 -0.22 1.23 -12.55
C LEU A 118 0.67 -0.01 -12.64
N VAL A 119 0.56 -0.90 -11.66
CA VAL A 119 1.30 -2.17 -11.63
C VAL A 119 0.40 -3.29 -12.16
N ASP A 120 0.94 -4.14 -13.03
CA ASP A 120 0.18 -5.16 -13.78
C ASP A 120 -0.18 -6.40 -12.95
N THR A 121 -0.72 -6.19 -11.74
CA THR A 121 -0.71 -7.22 -10.71
C THR A 121 -1.86 -7.22 -9.71
N ALA A 122 -3.00 -6.58 -10.00
CA ALA A 122 -4.03 -6.20 -9.01
C ALA A 122 -4.25 -7.17 -7.84
N ASN A 123 -4.34 -8.48 -8.10
CA ASN A 123 -4.70 -9.49 -7.12
C ASN A 123 -3.69 -10.62 -6.83
N TRP A 124 -2.40 -10.47 -7.15
CA TRP A 124 -1.37 -11.49 -6.80
C TRP A 124 -0.18 -10.96 -6.01
N VAL A 125 -0.12 -9.66 -5.76
CA VAL A 125 0.95 -9.03 -4.98
C VAL A 125 0.60 -8.79 -3.52
N ARG A 126 1.61 -8.96 -2.67
CA ARG A 126 1.70 -8.47 -1.30
C ARG A 126 2.43 -7.14 -1.30
N ALA A 127 1.80 -6.13 -0.70
CA ALA A 127 2.40 -4.84 -0.39
C ALA A 127 2.92 -4.77 1.05
N ASP A 128 4.19 -4.39 1.21
CA ASP A 128 4.85 -4.12 2.49
C ASP A 128 5.43 -2.69 2.50
N LEU A 129 5.22 -1.94 3.58
CA LEU A 129 5.75 -0.59 3.81
C LEU A 129 6.84 -0.66 4.88
N ASP A 130 8.07 -0.32 4.50
CA ASP A 130 9.28 -0.42 5.34
C ASP A 130 9.49 -1.82 5.96
N GLY A 131 8.98 -2.86 5.29
CA GLY A 131 9.05 -4.26 5.73
C GLY A 131 7.78 -4.79 6.40
N HIS A 132 6.80 -3.92 6.68
CA HIS A 132 5.56 -4.28 7.38
C HIS A 132 4.36 -4.43 6.43
N PRO A 133 3.55 -5.50 6.56
CA PRO A 133 2.47 -5.78 5.62
C PRO A 133 1.34 -4.75 5.68
N LEU A 134 0.98 -4.21 4.52
CA LEU A 134 -0.19 -3.35 4.35
C LEU A 134 -1.47 -4.19 4.08
N ARG A 135 -2.55 -3.49 3.73
CA ARG A 135 -3.72 -4.03 3.02
C ARG A 135 -3.99 -3.14 1.81
N TRP A 136 -4.72 -3.63 0.82
CA TRP A 136 -5.23 -2.73 -0.23
C TRP A 136 -6.27 -1.78 0.34
N LEU A 137 -6.43 -0.64 -0.29
CA LEU A 137 -7.49 0.33 0.02
C LEU A 137 -8.76 -0.06 -0.74
N ARG A 138 -9.69 0.88 -0.95
CA ARG A 138 -10.79 0.65 -1.92
C ARG A 138 -10.21 0.68 -3.34
N ARG A 139 -10.86 -0.03 -4.28
CA ARG A 139 -10.49 -0.04 -5.72
C ARG A 139 -9.01 -0.41 -5.95
N ASP A 140 -8.55 -1.48 -5.31
CA ASP A 140 -7.20 -2.07 -5.44
C ASP A 140 -6.09 -1.01 -5.55
N THR A 141 -6.10 -0.10 -4.58
CA THR A 141 -5.20 1.04 -4.50
C THR A 141 -4.29 0.91 -3.28
N ILE A 142 -3.04 1.35 -3.38
CA ILE A 142 -2.14 1.63 -2.25
C ILE A 142 -1.76 3.10 -2.36
N ARG A 143 -2.14 3.92 -1.37
CA ARG A 143 -1.75 5.32 -1.26
C ARG A 143 -0.78 5.48 -0.09
N VAL A 144 0.39 6.05 -0.34
CA VAL A 144 1.45 6.30 0.67
C VAL A 144 1.74 7.79 0.73
N ASP A 145 1.85 8.35 1.94
CA ASP A 145 2.20 9.75 2.19
C ASP A 145 3.53 9.86 2.95
N THR A 146 4.53 10.48 2.33
CA THR A 146 5.86 10.73 2.89
C THR A 146 6.07 12.21 3.28
N THR A 147 5.07 13.08 3.17
CA THR A 147 5.21 14.52 3.46
C THR A 147 5.52 14.84 4.92
N ASN A 148 5.30 13.88 5.83
CA ASN A 148 5.61 14.00 7.26
C ASN A 148 6.90 13.25 7.67
N VAL A 149 7.64 12.67 6.71
CA VAL A 149 8.90 11.95 6.94
C VAL A 149 10.05 12.96 7.06
N ALA A 150 11.04 12.67 7.92
CA ALA A 150 12.15 13.59 8.15
C ALA A 150 13.03 13.78 6.90
N ILE A 151 13.80 14.87 6.85
CA ILE A 151 14.74 15.14 5.75
C ILE A 151 15.88 14.12 5.82
N GLY A 152 16.07 13.35 4.75
CA GLY A 152 17.07 12.28 4.66
C GLY A 152 16.52 10.88 4.97
N ASP A 153 15.37 10.79 5.64
CA ASP A 153 14.66 9.52 5.78
C ASP A 153 14.03 9.11 4.45
N THR A 154 14.12 7.82 4.15
CA THR A 154 13.48 7.18 2.98
C THR A 154 12.32 6.31 3.46
N THR A 155 11.25 6.25 2.68
CA THR A 155 10.15 5.29 2.83
C THR A 155 10.21 4.29 1.67
N ARG A 156 10.05 3.01 1.98
CA ARG A 156 10.18 1.90 1.02
C ARG A 156 8.87 1.12 0.92
N LEU A 157 8.13 1.31 -0.18
CA LEU A 157 7.02 0.42 -0.54
C LEU A 157 7.56 -0.72 -1.40
N THR A 158 7.41 -1.96 -0.92
CA THR A 158 7.78 -3.17 -1.66
C THR A 158 6.52 -3.93 -2.05
N LEU A 159 6.41 -4.28 -3.33
CA LEU A 159 5.40 -5.19 -3.86
C LEU A 159 6.08 -6.50 -4.23
N SER A 160 5.58 -7.64 -3.78
CA SER A 160 6.16 -8.95 -4.07
C SER A 160 5.10 -10.01 -4.34
N ALA A 161 5.45 -11.04 -5.11
CA ALA A 161 4.67 -12.28 -5.22
C ALA A 161 5.60 -13.50 -5.15
N PRO A 162 5.08 -14.73 -4.95
CA PRO A 162 3.74 -15.11 -4.53
C PRO A 162 3.76 -15.63 -3.08
N HIS A 163 4.19 -14.80 -2.11
CA HIS A 163 4.48 -15.28 -0.76
C HIS A 163 3.24 -15.50 0.12
N GLY A 164 2.62 -16.68 0.03
CA GLY A 164 1.70 -17.16 1.07
C GLY A 164 0.53 -18.08 0.70
N GLY A 165 0.60 -18.86 -0.39
CA GLY A 165 -0.26 -20.06 -0.54
C GLY A 165 -1.74 -19.86 -0.87
N ARG A 166 -2.23 -18.62 -1.09
CA ARG A 166 -3.50 -18.32 -1.76
C ARG A 166 -3.34 -17.08 -2.65
N TYR A 167 -4.15 -17.01 -3.71
CA TYR A 167 -4.23 -15.82 -4.57
C TYR A 167 -4.56 -14.58 -3.75
N GLY A 168 -3.73 -13.54 -3.89
CA GLY A 168 -3.96 -12.20 -3.38
C GLY A 168 -3.62 -11.96 -1.92
N GLN A 169 -2.96 -10.82 -1.67
CA GLN A 169 -3.10 -10.11 -0.41
C GLN A 169 -4.60 -9.88 -0.16
N PRO A 170 -5.17 -10.32 0.98
CA PRO A 170 -6.58 -10.13 1.23
C PRO A 170 -6.99 -8.66 1.11
N THR A 171 -7.77 -8.36 0.07
CA THR A 171 -8.51 -7.12 -0.08
C THR A 171 -9.35 -6.96 1.19
N PRO A 172 -9.38 -5.79 1.85
CA PRO A 172 -10.28 -5.63 2.98
C PRO A 172 -11.72 -5.79 2.48
N PRO A 173 -12.64 -6.28 3.34
CA PRO A 173 -14.03 -6.49 2.96
C PRO A 173 -14.61 -5.25 2.29
N ALA A 174 -15.50 -5.47 1.32
CA ALA A 174 -16.17 -4.39 0.61
C ALA A 174 -16.68 -3.33 1.60
N GLY A 175 -16.53 -2.05 1.24
CA GLY A 175 -17.03 -0.96 2.08
C GLY A 175 -18.52 -1.11 2.35
N ASN A 176 -19.02 -0.45 3.39
CA ASN A 176 -20.47 -0.42 3.61
C ASN A 176 -21.15 0.09 2.33
N ARG A 177 -22.23 -0.57 1.87
CA ARG A 177 -22.96 -0.16 0.66
C ARG A 177 -23.55 1.26 0.78
N SER A 178 -23.74 1.77 2.00
CA SER A 178 -24.06 3.18 2.24
C SER A 178 -22.96 4.16 1.78
N CYS A 179 -21.73 3.70 1.62
CA CYS A 179 -20.59 4.45 1.08
C CYS A 179 -20.53 4.44 -0.47
N GLU A 180 -21.55 3.90 -1.13
CA GLU A 180 -21.66 3.76 -2.59
C GLU A 180 -22.94 4.47 -3.05
N GLY A 181 -22.80 5.75 -3.39
CA GLY A 181 -23.89 6.62 -3.80
C GLY A 181 -23.40 7.84 -4.59
N PRO A 182 -24.30 8.61 -5.21
CA PRO A 182 -23.95 9.74 -6.08
C PRO A 182 -23.20 10.88 -5.34
N ASP A 183 -23.37 10.96 -4.02
CA ASP A 183 -22.72 11.93 -3.14
C ASP A 183 -21.41 11.40 -2.50
N ASP A 184 -20.70 10.46 -3.15
CA ASP A 184 -19.45 9.86 -2.63
C ASP A 184 -18.36 10.90 -2.30
N ARG A 185 -18.44 12.07 -2.96
CA ARG A 185 -17.56 13.24 -2.87
C ARG A 185 -18.13 14.41 -2.08
N ALA A 186 -19.34 14.29 -1.52
CA ALA A 186 -19.94 15.33 -0.68
C ALA A 186 -19.40 15.27 0.74
N THR A 187 -19.23 16.43 1.36
CA THR A 187 -18.91 16.56 2.78
C THR A 187 -19.97 15.86 3.63
N ARG A 188 -19.55 15.02 4.59
CA ARG A 188 -20.45 14.20 5.43
C ARG A 188 -19.98 14.12 6.87
N ASP A 189 -20.88 13.76 7.77
CA ASP A 189 -20.53 13.38 9.13
C ASP A 189 -19.88 11.99 9.17
N ALA A 190 -18.82 11.84 9.97
CA ALA A 190 -18.19 10.58 10.31
C ALA A 190 -17.91 10.56 11.82
N VAL A 191 -17.97 9.39 12.45
CA VAL A 191 -17.57 9.22 13.84
C VAL A 191 -16.06 9.01 13.89
N LEU A 192 -15.34 9.80 14.71
CA LEU A 192 -13.91 9.60 14.92
C LEU A 192 -13.68 8.20 15.54
N PRO A 193 -12.95 7.29 14.86
CA PRO A 193 -12.74 5.96 15.37
C PRO A 193 -11.82 5.99 16.58
N GLU A 194 -12.08 5.10 17.54
CA GLU A 194 -11.12 4.80 18.59
C GLU A 194 -10.00 3.90 18.02
N VAL A 195 -8.76 4.38 18.15
CA VAL A 195 -7.56 3.73 17.64
C VAL A 195 -6.53 3.63 18.76
N GLU A 196 -6.38 2.43 19.28
CA GLU A 196 -5.32 2.10 20.24
C GLU A 196 -3.97 2.01 19.49
N ALA A 197 -2.92 2.60 20.08
CA ALA A 197 -1.56 2.44 19.58
C ALA A 197 -1.13 0.98 19.80
N GLY A 198 -0.64 0.31 18.75
CA GLY A 198 -0.43 -1.14 18.76
C GLY A 198 -1.51 -1.93 18.02
N ALA A 199 -2.61 -1.30 17.60
CA ALA A 199 -3.71 -1.99 16.92
C ALA A 199 -3.30 -2.55 15.54
N PRO A 200 -3.82 -3.72 15.13
CA PRO A 200 -3.55 -4.28 13.80
C PRO A 200 -4.07 -3.38 12.67
N VAL A 201 -3.23 -3.19 11.64
CA VAL A 201 -3.54 -2.38 10.44
C VAL A 201 -4.84 -2.79 9.75
N ALA A 202 -5.17 -4.09 9.75
CA ALA A 202 -6.40 -4.61 9.16
C ALA A 202 -7.66 -4.14 9.89
N ASP A 203 -7.63 -4.13 11.23
CA ASP A 203 -8.79 -3.87 12.07
C ASP A 203 -9.12 -2.38 12.09
N VAL A 204 -8.09 -1.53 12.18
CA VAL A 204 -8.25 -0.07 12.08
C VAL A 204 -8.75 0.34 10.68
N LEU A 205 -8.24 -0.29 9.62
CA LEU A 205 -8.71 -0.04 8.25
C LEU A 205 -10.18 -0.46 8.06
N ALA A 206 -10.63 -1.55 8.69
CA ALA A 206 -12.03 -1.95 8.65
C ALA A 206 -12.93 -0.87 9.27
N ARG A 207 -12.62 -0.41 10.48
CA ARG A 207 -13.34 0.69 11.18
C ARG A 207 -13.38 1.98 10.35
N LEU A 208 -12.28 2.36 9.72
CA LEU A 208 -12.22 3.55 8.84
C LEU A 208 -13.12 3.41 7.61
N ARG A 209 -13.20 2.22 7.01
CA ARG A 209 -14.05 1.92 5.85
C ARG A 209 -15.53 1.87 6.19
N GLU A 210 -15.90 1.46 7.40
CA GLU A 210 -17.28 1.53 7.91
C GLU A 210 -17.78 2.98 8.00
N GLN A 211 -16.88 3.93 8.33
CA GLN A 211 -17.13 5.38 8.33
C GLN A 211 -17.01 6.03 6.94
N CYS A 212 -16.92 5.24 5.87
CA CYS A 212 -16.79 5.70 4.49
C CYS A 212 -15.57 6.62 4.23
N LEU A 213 -14.49 6.50 5.02
CA LEU A 213 -13.27 7.29 4.85
C LEU A 213 -12.38 6.66 3.77
N ASP A 214 -11.82 7.50 2.88
CA ASP A 214 -10.63 7.11 2.12
C ASP A 214 -9.41 7.15 3.05
N VAL A 215 -8.41 6.31 2.78
CA VAL A 215 -7.26 6.13 3.67
C VAL A 215 -5.96 6.21 2.87
N GLN A 216 -4.93 6.78 3.48
CA GLN A 216 -3.55 6.72 2.99
C GLN A 216 -2.64 6.24 4.12
N TYR A 217 -1.59 5.50 3.77
CA TYR A 217 -0.59 5.01 4.71
C TYR A 217 0.54 6.01 4.89
N ALA A 218 1.04 6.17 6.09
CA ALA A 218 2.36 6.76 6.36
C ALA A 218 3.15 5.81 7.24
N SER A 219 4.48 5.84 7.15
CA SER A 219 5.37 5.14 8.08
C SER A 219 6.26 6.14 8.79
N LEU A 220 6.32 6.06 10.12
CA LEU A 220 7.12 6.94 10.96
C LEU A 220 7.73 6.11 12.11
N PRO A 221 8.89 6.51 12.66
CA PRO A 221 9.33 6.02 13.95
C PRO A 221 8.29 6.38 15.02
N GLY A 222 7.96 5.42 15.89
CA GLY A 222 6.92 5.54 16.91
C GLY A 222 7.26 4.75 18.17
N SER A 223 6.35 4.75 19.15
CA SER A 223 6.50 3.93 20.37
C SER A 223 5.63 2.67 20.35
N ALA A 224 4.66 2.57 19.44
CA ALA A 224 3.93 1.34 19.18
C ALA A 224 4.83 0.25 18.59
N ARG A 225 4.32 -0.98 18.57
CA ARG A 225 5.01 -2.14 18.01
C ARG A 225 5.21 -1.94 16.48
N PRO A 226 6.42 -2.19 15.93
CA PRO A 226 6.65 -2.19 14.49
C PRO A 226 5.59 -2.97 13.69
N GLY A 227 5.09 -2.36 12.63
CA GLY A 227 4.03 -2.92 11.77
C GLY A 227 2.60 -2.82 12.30
N THR A 228 2.39 -2.08 13.41
CA THR A 228 1.06 -1.77 13.95
C THR A 228 0.72 -0.29 13.78
N VAL A 229 -0.54 0.09 14.03
CA VAL A 229 -0.97 1.49 13.95
C VAL A 229 -0.49 2.26 15.18
N GLU A 230 0.20 3.37 14.94
CA GLU A 230 0.61 4.35 15.96
C GLU A 230 -0.54 5.34 16.24
N ARG A 231 -1.17 5.86 15.17
CA ARG A 231 -2.24 6.87 15.19
C ARG A 231 -2.93 7.00 13.84
N VAL A 232 -4.12 7.61 13.81
CA VAL A 232 -4.78 8.03 12.56
C VAL A 232 -4.97 9.54 12.56
N LEU A 233 -4.75 10.20 11.42
CA LEU A 233 -5.03 11.62 11.20
C LEU A 233 -6.29 11.74 10.35
N VAL A 234 -7.34 12.40 10.85
CA VAL A 234 -8.60 12.58 10.12
C VAL A 234 -8.73 14.07 9.71
N PRO A 235 -8.82 14.37 8.39
CA PRO A 235 -8.99 15.73 7.90
C PRO A 235 -10.45 16.18 7.97
N PHE A 236 -10.67 17.44 8.38
CA PHE A 236 -11.99 18.02 8.53
C PHE A 236 -12.38 18.81 7.28
N ALA A 237 -13.67 18.92 7.02
CA ALA A 237 -14.19 19.86 6.03
C ALA A 237 -14.08 21.32 6.56
N GLY A 238 -13.74 22.26 5.68
CA GLY A 238 -13.72 23.69 6.01
C GLY A 238 -12.56 24.19 6.89
N ARG A 239 -11.65 23.32 7.36
CA ARG A 239 -10.42 23.72 8.06
C ARG A 239 -9.16 23.11 7.41
N PRO A 240 -7.99 23.75 7.51
CA PRO A 240 -6.73 23.14 7.08
C PRO A 240 -6.21 22.10 8.09
N ASP A 241 -6.60 22.22 9.36
CA ASP A 241 -6.07 21.42 10.46
C ASP A 241 -6.58 19.97 10.42
N THR A 242 -5.66 19.01 10.37
CA THR A 242 -5.93 17.59 10.64
C THR A 242 -5.89 17.31 12.13
N HIS A 243 -6.92 16.67 12.68
CA HIS A 243 -6.87 16.19 14.06
C HIS A 243 -6.34 14.76 14.13
N VAL A 244 -5.67 14.44 15.23
CA VAL A 244 -5.18 13.10 15.54
C VAL A 244 -6.30 12.33 16.25
N ALA A 245 -6.77 11.24 15.65
CA ALA A 245 -7.36 10.13 16.40
C ALA A 245 -6.20 9.41 17.11
N ALA A 246 -5.97 9.81 18.36
CA ALA A 246 -4.92 9.32 19.24
C ALA A 246 -5.48 8.29 20.23
N PRO A 247 -4.65 7.39 20.78
CA PRO A 247 -5.08 6.39 21.76
C PRO A 247 -5.60 7.01 23.06
N PRO A 248 -6.51 6.32 23.77
CA PRO A 248 -6.86 6.70 25.14
C PRO A 248 -5.60 6.71 26.03
N GLY A 249 -5.39 7.81 26.75
CA GLY A 249 -4.23 8.01 27.64
C GLY A 249 -3.02 8.73 27.03
N GLY A 250 -3.01 9.02 25.72
CA GLY A 250 -2.00 9.88 25.11
C GLY A 250 -2.16 11.34 25.53
N SER A 251 -1.07 12.03 25.91
CA SER A 251 -1.08 13.41 26.44
C SER A 251 -1.41 14.51 25.43
N ILE A 252 -1.78 14.16 24.19
CA ILE A 252 -2.20 15.12 23.16
C ILE A 252 -3.68 15.45 23.36
N ALA A 253 -3.98 16.26 24.37
CA ALA A 253 -5.29 16.85 24.58
C ALA A 253 -5.59 17.88 23.48
N LEU A 254 -6.09 17.42 22.34
CA LEU A 254 -6.64 18.30 21.31
C LEU A 254 -7.90 18.98 21.87
N PRO A 255 -7.99 20.32 21.84
CA PRO A 255 -9.15 21.01 22.38
C PRO A 255 -10.41 20.71 21.55
N GLY A 256 -11.31 19.91 22.13
CA GLY A 256 -12.74 19.95 21.79
C GLY A 256 -13.44 18.61 21.48
N ARG A 257 -12.75 17.56 21.01
CA ARG A 257 -13.39 16.29 20.59
C ARG A 257 -12.50 15.07 20.82
N ALA A 258 -13.02 14.08 21.55
CA ALA A 258 -12.38 12.78 21.80
C ALA A 258 -12.82 11.72 20.78
N ALA A 259 -12.28 10.49 20.87
CA ALA A 259 -12.80 9.34 20.13
C ALA A 259 -14.32 9.17 20.34
N GLY A 260 -15.04 8.68 19.32
CA GLY A 260 -16.50 8.62 19.32
C GLY A 260 -17.21 9.95 19.03
N SER A 261 -16.49 11.07 18.88
CA SER A 261 -17.11 12.33 18.47
C SER A 261 -17.45 12.34 16.98
N THR A 262 -18.66 12.80 16.63
CA THR A 262 -19.04 13.08 15.23
C THR A 262 -18.30 14.30 14.69
N VAL A 263 -17.78 14.21 13.47
CA VAL A 263 -17.00 15.25 12.80
C VAL A 263 -17.35 15.33 11.32
N LEU A 264 -17.33 16.54 10.78
CA LEU A 264 -17.64 16.80 9.39
C LEU A 264 -16.38 16.61 8.53
N VAL A 265 -16.36 15.59 7.68
CA VAL A 265 -15.21 15.19 6.84
C VAL A 265 -15.46 15.47 5.36
N ASP A 266 -14.39 15.77 4.63
CA ASP A 266 -14.40 15.88 3.16
C ASP A 266 -13.84 14.58 2.58
N PRO A 267 -14.64 13.73 1.90
CA PRO A 267 -14.17 12.44 1.40
C PRO A 267 -13.02 12.51 0.38
N ARG A 268 -12.74 13.68 -0.19
CA ARG A 268 -11.60 13.91 -1.08
C ARG A 268 -10.30 14.16 -0.31
N ARG A 269 -10.33 14.19 1.02
CA ARG A 269 -9.15 14.28 1.88
C ARG A 269 -9.00 12.94 2.62
N PRO A 270 -8.05 12.08 2.25
CA PRO A 270 -7.91 10.77 2.87
C PRO A 270 -7.41 10.90 4.31
N ALA A 271 -7.87 10.00 5.18
CA ALA A 271 -7.33 9.86 6.54
C ALA A 271 -5.95 9.20 6.49
N THR A 272 -4.96 9.75 7.19
CA THR A 272 -3.60 9.17 7.23
C THR A 272 -3.50 8.17 8.37
N MET A 273 -3.38 6.88 8.06
CA MET A 273 -3.06 5.85 9.05
C MET A 273 -1.54 5.71 9.16
N VAL A 274 -0.99 6.08 10.31
CA VAL A 274 0.45 6.02 10.58
C VAL A 274 0.79 4.64 11.14
N VAL A 275 1.61 3.89 10.41
CA VAL A 275 2.17 2.60 10.82
C VAL A 275 3.51 2.85 11.50
N ALA A 276 3.73 2.27 12.68
CA ALA A 276 5.01 2.32 13.37
C ALA A 276 6.06 1.52 12.59
N ARG A 277 7.21 2.15 12.33
CA ARG A 277 8.37 1.54 11.65
C ARG A 277 9.17 0.63 12.57
#